data_AF-A0A7S2S3A8-F1
#
_entry.id   AF-A0A7S2S3A8-F1
#
_cell.length_a   1.000
_cell.length_b   1.000
_cell.length_c   1.000
_cell.angle_alpha   90.00
_cell.angle_beta   90.00
_cell.angle_gamma   90.00
#
_symmetry.space_group_name_H-M   'P 1'
#
loop_
_entity.id
_entity.type
_entity.pdbx_description
1 polymer ?
#
loop_
_entity_poly.entity_id
_entity_poly.type
_entity_poly.pdbx_seq_one_letter_code
_entity_poly.pdbx_strand_id
1 'polypeptide(L)'
;VTSPYNADFDGDEMNLHVPQSVTARAEAGQLMRVSKLVVSPQSNHPVMSIVQDSLLAVQRMTKRDTFFEKDLFFNTLMWVRTWDGRVPTPAILKPRPLWTGKQMFSLILPDLNIKSKSGQMPKGAKAEANTLCNYDGEVLIVRGQLLHGVIDKKTVGDGPGGIIHCTWLEHGPDACRDFMDALQQIVNYWVLNVSFSVGVQDAISNADSVRRVEQHIAEAAAAVEVLVQRAQKGTSRGAPGA
;
A
#
# COMPACT_ATOMS: atom_id res chain seq x y z
N VAL A 1 5.52 -5.08 11.66
CA VAL A 1 6.86 -5.35 12.25
C VAL A 1 7.58 -6.54 11.62
N THR A 2 6.95 -7.35 10.76
CA THR A 2 7.59 -8.50 10.10
C THR A 2 8.78 -8.11 9.22
N SER A 3 8.64 -7.06 8.41
CA SER A 3 9.66 -6.58 7.48
C SER A 3 11.05 -6.33 8.11
N PRO A 4 11.21 -5.54 9.20
CA PRO A 4 12.52 -5.31 9.80
C PRO A 4 13.15 -6.56 10.44
N TYR A 5 12.34 -7.53 10.86
CA TYR A 5 12.86 -8.80 11.37
C TYR A 5 13.18 -9.81 10.27
N ASN A 6 12.82 -9.49 9.02
CA ASN A 6 12.90 -10.42 7.89
C ASN A 6 12.32 -11.80 8.23
N ALA A 7 11.18 -11.77 8.93
CA ALA A 7 10.53 -12.97 9.43
C ALA A 7 9.21 -13.21 8.69
N ASP A 8 8.87 -14.49 8.59
CA ASP A 8 7.55 -14.94 8.19
C ASP A 8 6.93 -15.79 9.31
N PHE A 9 5.83 -16.50 9.01
CA PHE A 9 5.09 -17.29 9.99
C PHE A 9 5.03 -18.77 9.57
N ASP A 10 6.03 -19.26 8.85
CA ASP A 10 6.10 -20.66 8.39
C ASP A 10 6.85 -21.60 9.36
N GLY A 11 7.41 -21.06 10.44
CA GLY A 11 8.16 -21.80 11.46
C GLY A 11 9.27 -21.02 12.17
N ASP A 12 9.45 -19.73 11.84
CA ASP A 12 10.47 -18.86 12.44
C ASP A 12 10.41 -18.80 13.98
N GLU A 13 11.58 -18.91 14.61
CA GLU A 13 11.78 -18.75 16.06
C GLU A 13 12.46 -17.41 16.38
N MET A 14 12.00 -16.74 17.45
CA MET A 14 12.61 -15.48 17.92
C MET A 14 12.95 -15.56 19.40
N ASN A 15 14.15 -15.10 19.75
CA ASN A 15 14.59 -15.01 21.14
C ASN A 15 14.02 -13.77 21.83
N LEU A 16 13.59 -13.92 23.08
CA LEU A 16 13.12 -12.83 23.93
C LEU A 16 14.04 -12.65 25.13
N HIS A 17 14.52 -11.43 25.33
CA HIS A 17 15.36 -11.06 26.47
C HIS A 17 14.62 -10.07 27.38
N VAL A 18 14.65 -10.30 28.70
CA VAL A 18 13.98 -9.45 29.69
C VAL A 18 15.02 -8.64 30.48
N PRO A 19 15.12 -7.31 30.28
CA PRO A 19 16.02 -6.46 31.05
C PRO A 19 15.65 -6.45 32.53
N GLN A 20 16.62 -6.76 33.41
CA GLN A 20 16.38 -6.90 34.86
C GLN A 20 16.58 -5.59 35.63
N SER A 21 17.60 -4.80 35.28
CA SER A 21 17.88 -3.54 35.97
C SER A 21 16.95 -2.41 35.51
N VAL A 22 16.65 -1.48 36.41
CA VAL A 22 15.84 -0.29 36.09
C VAL A 22 16.50 0.54 34.99
N THR A 23 17.83 0.63 35.01
CA THR A 23 18.62 1.34 33.98
C THR A 23 18.46 0.69 32.61
N ALA A 24 18.63 -0.63 32.49
CA ALA A 24 18.48 -1.33 31.22
C ALA A 24 17.03 -1.29 30.71
N ARG A 25 16.03 -1.33 31.61
CA ARG A 25 14.62 -1.14 31.24
C ARG A 25 14.35 0.26 30.68
N ALA A 26 14.93 1.30 31.30
CA ALA A 26 14.80 2.67 30.82
C ALA A 26 15.49 2.85 29.46
N GLU A 27 16.69 2.30 29.29
CA GLU A 27 17.43 2.31 28.03
C GLU A 27 16.66 1.62 26.90
N ALA A 28 16.20 0.39 27.12
CA ALA A 28 15.39 -0.33 26.15
C ALA A 28 14.09 0.42 25.80
N GLY A 29 13.42 1.00 26.80
CA GLY A 29 12.20 1.78 26.60
C GLY A 29 12.40 3.10 25.86
N GLN A 30 13.57 3.74 26.02
CA GLN A 30 13.86 5.05 25.43
C GLN A 30 14.63 4.98 24.11
N LEU A 31 15.46 3.97 23.88
CA LEU A 31 16.28 3.86 22.68
C LEU A 31 15.77 2.76 21.74
N MET A 32 15.40 1.61 22.29
CA MET A 32 15.12 0.39 21.51
C MET A 32 13.63 0.14 21.26
N ARG A 33 12.76 1.07 21.65
CA ARG A 33 11.32 0.95 21.45
C ARG A 33 11.00 0.97 19.96
N VAL A 34 10.24 -0.03 19.50
CA VAL A 34 9.89 -0.25 18.08
C VAL A 34 9.32 1.00 17.41
N SER A 35 8.47 1.78 18.09
CA SER A 35 7.90 3.02 17.53
C SER A 35 8.96 4.07 17.17
N LYS A 36 10.09 4.10 17.89
CA LYS A 36 11.23 5.00 17.59
C LYS A 36 12.11 4.49 16.45
N LEU A 37 11.96 3.22 16.07
CA LEU A 37 12.76 2.55 15.03
C LEU A 37 11.99 2.37 13.71
N VAL A 38 10.82 3.01 13.56
CA VAL A 38 10.04 2.95 12.31
C VAL A 38 10.83 3.50 11.13
N VAL A 39 11.59 4.58 11.32
CA VAL A 39 12.46 5.18 10.29
C VAL A 39 13.91 4.78 10.57
N SER A 40 14.60 4.23 9.56
CA SER A 40 15.99 3.82 9.68
C SER A 40 16.95 4.91 9.22
N PRO A 41 18.03 5.20 9.97
CA PRO A 41 19.07 6.13 9.55
C PRO A 41 19.93 5.59 8.38
N GLN A 42 19.86 4.30 8.06
CA GLN A 42 20.63 3.71 6.96
C GLN A 42 20.23 4.29 5.59
N SER A 43 18.93 4.52 5.39
CA SER A 43 18.35 4.93 4.11
C SER A 43 17.40 6.12 4.22
N ASN A 44 17.23 6.68 5.44
CA ASN A 44 16.37 7.83 5.74
C ASN A 44 14.92 7.65 5.26
N HIS A 45 14.39 6.43 5.36
CA HIS A 45 12.99 6.12 5.07
C HIS A 45 12.46 5.05 6.04
N PRO A 46 11.12 4.87 6.11
CA PRO A 46 10.53 3.85 6.96
C PRO A 46 11.01 2.44 6.60
N VAL A 47 11.30 1.62 7.60
CA VAL A 47 11.54 0.16 7.46
C VAL A 47 10.33 -0.66 7.94
N MET A 48 9.36 0.00 8.57
CA MET A 48 8.07 -0.58 8.94
C MET A 48 6.96 0.10 8.16
N SER A 49 6.09 -0.69 7.55
CA SER A 49 4.98 -0.18 6.74
C SER A 49 3.78 -1.12 6.72
N ILE A 50 2.71 -0.70 6.05
CA ILE A 50 1.53 -1.55 5.83
C ILE A 50 1.82 -2.55 4.73
N VAL A 51 1.62 -3.82 5.01
CA VAL A 51 1.94 -4.94 4.10
C VAL A 51 0.76 -5.92 4.00
N GLN A 52 0.85 -6.86 3.07
CA GLN A 52 -0.07 -8.00 2.92
C GLN A 52 -1.55 -7.58 2.87
N ASP A 53 -2.41 -8.23 3.65
CA ASP A 53 -3.86 -8.06 3.60
C ASP A 53 -4.28 -6.63 3.93
N SER A 54 -3.64 -5.97 4.90
CA SER A 54 -3.95 -4.58 5.22
C SER A 54 -3.61 -3.63 4.06
N LEU A 55 -2.53 -3.91 3.32
CA LEU A 55 -2.15 -3.13 2.13
C LEU A 55 -3.14 -3.35 0.97
N LEU A 56 -3.58 -4.59 0.77
CA LEU A 56 -4.62 -4.91 -0.20
C LEU A 56 -5.95 -4.25 0.19
N ALA A 57 -6.33 -4.37 1.45
CA ALA A 57 -7.59 -3.89 1.98
C ALA A 57 -7.67 -2.36 1.91
N VAL A 58 -6.62 -1.63 2.32
CA VAL A 58 -6.62 -0.16 2.21
C VAL A 58 -6.73 0.29 0.75
N GLN A 59 -6.07 -0.41 -0.18
CA GLN A 59 -6.14 -0.10 -1.60
C GLN A 59 -7.55 -0.27 -2.15
N ARG A 60 -8.23 -1.38 -1.82
CA ARG A 60 -9.62 -1.62 -2.26
C ARG A 60 -10.60 -0.70 -1.55
N MET A 61 -10.44 -0.49 -0.25
CA MET A 61 -11.29 0.35 0.58
C MET A 61 -11.29 1.80 0.06
N THR A 62 -10.13 2.32 -0.35
CA THR A 62 -9.99 3.71 -0.78
C THR A 62 -10.28 3.94 -2.26
N LYS A 63 -10.77 2.95 -3.02
CA LYS A 63 -11.27 3.19 -4.38
C LYS A 63 -12.53 4.05 -4.40
N ARG A 64 -12.78 4.73 -5.52
CA ARG A 64 -13.92 5.65 -5.69
C ARG A 64 -15.28 4.95 -5.66
N ASP A 65 -15.32 3.70 -6.10
CA ASP A 65 -16.50 2.84 -6.19
C ASP A 65 -16.82 2.10 -4.88
N THR A 66 -15.99 2.25 -3.84
CA THR A 66 -16.19 1.59 -2.55
C THR A 66 -17.03 2.46 -1.62
N PHE A 67 -18.23 1.97 -1.30
CA PHE A 67 -19.16 2.59 -0.38
C PHE A 67 -19.43 1.73 0.85
N PHE A 68 -19.68 2.40 1.97
CA PHE A 68 -20.11 1.80 3.22
C PHE A 68 -21.59 2.12 3.43
N GLU A 69 -22.36 1.08 3.74
CA GLU A 69 -23.69 1.23 4.29
C GLU A 69 -23.62 1.62 5.78
N LYS A 70 -24.73 2.13 6.32
CA LYS A 70 -24.77 2.73 7.65
C LYS A 70 -24.30 1.77 8.75
N ASP A 71 -24.75 0.54 8.70
CA ASP A 71 -24.41 -0.52 9.64
C ASP A 71 -22.90 -0.84 9.62
N LEU A 72 -22.34 -1.12 8.44
CA LEU A 72 -20.92 -1.39 8.30
C LEU A 72 -20.07 -0.19 8.70
N PHE A 73 -20.44 1.03 8.27
CA PHE A 73 -19.71 2.24 8.63
C PHE A 73 -19.67 2.44 10.15
N PHE A 74 -20.80 2.29 10.82
CA PHE A 74 -20.92 2.53 12.26
C PHE A 74 -20.15 1.45 13.04
N ASN A 75 -20.23 0.19 12.61
CA ASN A 75 -19.46 -0.88 13.23
C ASN A 75 -17.95 -0.71 13.02
N THR A 76 -17.50 -0.30 11.83
CA THR A 76 -16.09 0.02 11.58
C THR A 76 -15.64 1.21 12.43
N LEU A 77 -16.49 2.22 12.61
CA LEU A 77 -16.19 3.42 13.40
C LEU A 77 -15.88 3.10 14.86
N MET A 78 -16.49 2.05 15.43
CA MET A 78 -16.21 1.59 16.79
C MET A 78 -14.76 1.13 17.01
N TRP A 79 -14.02 0.83 15.94
CA TRP A 79 -12.60 0.46 16.03
C TRP A 79 -11.67 1.68 16.04
N VAL A 80 -12.18 2.87 15.73
CA VAL A 80 -11.38 4.11 15.70
C VAL A 80 -11.20 4.62 17.13
N ARG A 81 -10.03 4.35 17.73
CA ARG A 81 -9.72 4.73 19.12
C ARG A 81 -9.70 6.24 19.36
N THR A 82 -9.38 7.03 18.35
CA THR A 82 -9.28 8.49 18.39
C THR A 82 -10.58 9.19 18.01
N TRP A 83 -11.69 8.45 17.89
CA TRP A 83 -12.95 9.01 17.45
C TRP A 83 -13.55 9.96 18.48
N ASP A 84 -13.99 11.14 18.01
CA ASP A 84 -14.53 12.23 18.81
C ASP A 84 -16.04 12.06 19.14
N GLY A 85 -16.62 10.90 18.80
CA GLY A 85 -18.05 10.62 18.97
C GLY A 85 -18.94 11.25 17.90
N ARG A 86 -18.38 11.95 16.90
CA ARG A 86 -19.15 12.59 15.84
C ARG A 86 -19.09 11.77 14.57
N VAL A 87 -20.26 11.32 14.11
CA VAL A 87 -20.37 10.62 12.82
C VAL A 87 -20.27 11.66 11.70
N PRO A 88 -19.35 11.51 10.73
CA PRO A 88 -19.29 12.42 9.59
C PRO A 88 -20.54 12.33 8.72
N THR A 89 -20.88 13.42 8.04
CA THR A 89 -21.98 13.42 7.06
C THR A 89 -21.66 12.46 5.91
N PRO A 90 -22.61 11.61 5.47
CA PRO A 90 -22.39 10.72 4.34
C PRO A 90 -22.10 11.51 3.06
N ALA A 91 -21.22 10.98 2.21
CA ALA A 91 -20.91 11.57 0.91
C ALA A 91 -22.13 11.62 -0.02
N ILE A 92 -23.03 10.64 0.10
CA ILE A 92 -24.28 10.57 -0.67
C ILE A 92 -25.43 10.50 0.34
N LEU A 93 -26.38 11.45 0.26
CA LEU A 93 -27.53 11.49 1.17
C LEU A 93 -28.78 10.78 0.61
N LYS A 94 -28.96 10.81 -0.72
CA LYS A 94 -30.13 10.24 -1.41
C LYS A 94 -29.67 9.33 -2.55
N PRO A 95 -30.38 8.23 -2.86
CA PRO A 95 -31.62 7.77 -2.23
C PRO A 95 -31.44 7.14 -0.85
N ARG A 96 -30.22 6.72 -0.51
CA ARG A 96 -29.83 6.17 0.80
C ARG A 96 -28.49 6.77 1.25
N PRO A 97 -28.25 6.91 2.57
CA PRO A 97 -27.01 7.46 3.08
C PRO A 97 -25.84 6.48 2.83
N LEU A 98 -24.82 6.93 2.13
CA LEU A 98 -23.60 6.16 1.85
C LEU A 98 -22.35 6.97 2.20
N TRP A 99 -21.41 6.32 2.86
CA TRP A 99 -20.09 6.86 3.15
C TRP A 99 -19.06 6.25 2.22
N THR A 100 -18.00 6.97 1.90
CA THR A 100 -16.88 6.42 1.12
C THR A 100 -15.80 5.84 2.02
N GLY A 101 -15.02 4.89 1.50
CA GLY A 101 -13.85 4.42 2.25
C GLY A 101 -12.77 5.49 2.44
N LYS A 102 -12.72 6.52 1.58
CA LYS A 102 -11.86 7.70 1.78
C LYS A 102 -12.30 8.53 3.00
N GLN A 103 -13.60 8.65 3.26
CA GLN A 103 -14.11 9.29 4.47
C GLN A 103 -13.71 8.50 5.71
N MET A 104 -13.86 7.17 5.71
CA MET A 104 -13.43 6.32 6.82
C MET A 104 -11.90 6.44 7.06
N PHE A 105 -11.10 6.39 5.99
CA PHE A 105 -9.64 6.57 6.08
C PHE A 105 -9.25 7.95 6.64
N SER A 106 -10.02 9.00 6.34
CA SER A 106 -9.74 10.35 6.85
C SER A 106 -9.93 10.48 8.36
N LEU A 107 -10.73 9.61 9.00
CA LEU A 107 -10.96 9.67 10.45
C LEU A 107 -9.77 9.19 11.27
N ILE A 108 -8.88 8.39 10.66
CA ILE A 108 -7.70 7.85 11.34
C ILE A 108 -6.42 8.63 11.01
N LEU A 109 -6.47 9.53 10.02
CA LEU A 109 -5.30 10.30 9.61
C LEU A 109 -4.99 11.39 10.65
N PRO A 110 -3.71 11.57 11.02
CA PRO A 110 -3.28 12.76 11.74
C PRO A 110 -3.36 14.00 10.84
N ASP A 111 -3.25 15.18 11.44
CA ASP A 111 -3.26 16.46 10.71
C ASP A 111 -2.00 16.60 9.84
N LEU A 112 -2.10 16.14 8.59
CA LEU A 112 -0.97 16.06 7.66
C LEU A 112 -1.35 16.58 6.27
N ASN A 113 -0.34 17.02 5.51
CA ASN A 113 -0.51 17.41 4.12
C ASN A 113 0.42 16.59 3.22
N ILE A 114 -0.15 15.80 2.30
CA ILE A 114 0.62 14.96 1.37
C ILE A 114 0.08 15.10 -0.04
N LYS A 115 1.00 15.17 -0.99
CA LYS A 115 0.73 15.08 -2.42
C LYS A 115 1.61 13.99 -3.02
N SER A 116 1.00 12.91 -3.51
CA SER A 116 1.71 11.75 -4.06
C SER A 116 1.01 11.19 -5.30
N LYS A 117 1.70 10.33 -6.05
CA LYS A 117 1.13 9.64 -7.22
C LYS A 117 0.75 8.22 -6.84
N SER A 118 -0.48 7.83 -7.17
CA SER A 118 -0.99 6.47 -7.04
C SER A 118 -0.64 5.63 -8.27
N GLY A 119 -0.61 4.31 -8.11
CA GLY A 119 -0.46 3.33 -9.19
C GLY A 119 -1.60 3.29 -10.21
N GLN A 120 -2.71 4.02 -9.98
CA GLN A 120 -3.87 4.04 -10.89
C GLN A 120 -3.67 4.90 -12.16
N MET A 121 -2.60 5.71 -12.24
CA MET A 121 -2.34 6.50 -13.45
C MET A 121 -1.94 5.60 -14.64
N PRO A 122 -2.62 5.71 -15.81
CA PRO A 122 -2.22 5.00 -17.01
C PRO A 122 -0.80 5.42 -17.46
N LYS A 123 0.03 4.44 -17.84
CA LYS A 123 1.35 4.70 -18.43
C LYS A 123 1.14 5.36 -19.80
N GLY A 124 1.43 6.65 -19.91
CA GLY A 124 1.33 7.42 -21.16
C GLY A 124 0.31 8.57 -21.14
N ALA A 125 -0.53 8.68 -20.10
CA ALA A 125 -1.55 9.74 -19.96
C ALA A 125 -0.98 11.13 -19.59
N LYS A 126 0.20 11.50 -20.10
CA LYS A 126 0.84 12.80 -19.84
C LYS A 126 0.22 13.96 -20.62
N ALA A 127 -0.71 13.69 -21.55
CA ALA A 127 -1.15 14.68 -22.54
C ALA A 127 -2.41 15.48 -22.15
N GLU A 128 -3.25 14.99 -21.24
CA GLU A 128 -4.46 15.70 -20.82
C GLU A 128 -4.32 16.29 -19.42
N ALA A 129 -4.86 17.49 -19.22
CA ALA A 129 -4.91 18.15 -17.93
C ALA A 129 -5.74 17.30 -16.94
N ASN A 130 -5.08 16.45 -16.16
CA ASN A 130 -5.70 15.64 -15.12
C ASN A 130 -5.98 16.45 -13.84
N THR A 131 -6.42 17.69 -13.99
CA THR A 131 -6.66 18.64 -12.89
C THR A 131 -7.69 18.12 -11.89
N LEU A 132 -8.63 17.28 -12.34
CA LEU A 132 -9.70 16.68 -11.53
C LEU A 132 -9.43 15.23 -11.10
N CYS A 133 -8.23 14.70 -11.34
CA CYS A 133 -7.84 13.34 -10.98
C CYS A 133 -8.84 12.27 -11.48
N ASN A 134 -9.07 12.23 -12.80
CA ASN A 134 -10.08 11.37 -13.44
C ASN A 134 -9.90 9.89 -13.06
N TYR A 135 -8.66 9.42 -13.03
CA TYR A 135 -8.28 8.04 -12.73
C TYR A 135 -8.04 7.74 -11.23
N ASP A 136 -8.26 8.71 -10.35
CA ASP A 136 -7.92 8.58 -8.92
C ASP A 136 -6.42 8.24 -8.70
N GLY A 137 -5.59 8.71 -9.64
CA GLY A 137 -4.17 8.41 -9.77
C GLY A 137 -3.23 9.37 -9.05
N GLU A 138 -3.76 10.40 -8.40
CA GLU A 138 -3.02 11.33 -7.55
C GLU A 138 -3.66 11.33 -6.17
N VAL A 139 -2.84 11.14 -5.13
CA VAL A 139 -3.24 11.18 -3.73
C VAL A 139 -3.02 12.59 -3.21
N LEU A 140 -4.09 13.21 -2.72
CA LEU A 140 -4.05 14.50 -2.06
C LEU A 140 -4.70 14.41 -0.68
N ILE A 141 -3.89 14.63 0.34
CA ILE A 141 -4.31 14.74 1.74
C ILE A 141 -4.07 16.17 2.18
N VAL A 142 -5.10 16.82 2.70
CA VAL A 142 -5.02 18.18 3.24
C VAL A 142 -5.64 18.21 4.61
N ARG A 143 -4.88 18.66 5.60
CA ARG A 143 -5.28 18.73 7.01
C ARG A 143 -5.89 17.44 7.54
N GLY A 144 -5.23 16.31 7.27
CA GLY A 144 -5.70 14.98 7.66
C GLY A 144 -6.92 14.45 6.91
N GLN A 145 -7.38 15.12 5.84
CA GLN A 145 -8.49 14.65 5.02
C GLN A 145 -8.01 14.16 3.65
N LEU A 146 -8.36 12.93 3.28
CA LEU A 146 -8.10 12.36 1.97
C LEU A 146 -9.14 12.87 0.96
N LEU A 147 -8.74 13.82 0.12
CA LEU A 147 -9.63 14.46 -0.85
C LEU A 147 -9.84 13.59 -2.09
N HIS A 148 -8.75 13.07 -2.67
CA HIS A 148 -8.79 12.16 -3.81
C HIS A 148 -7.55 11.26 -3.85
N GLY A 149 -7.62 10.21 -4.66
CA GLY A 149 -6.55 9.24 -4.88
C GLY A 149 -6.77 7.92 -4.15
N VAL A 150 -6.33 6.84 -4.78
CA VAL A 150 -6.30 5.51 -4.15
C VAL A 150 -5.00 5.34 -3.36
N ILE A 151 -5.14 4.94 -2.10
CA ILE A 151 -4.01 4.66 -1.21
C ILE A 151 -3.37 3.34 -1.60
N ASP A 152 -2.08 3.36 -1.88
CA ASP A 152 -1.32 2.21 -2.36
C ASP A 152 0.02 2.06 -1.62
N LYS A 153 0.85 1.11 -2.07
CA LYS A 153 2.19 0.89 -1.52
C LYS A 153 3.06 2.14 -1.56
N LYS A 154 2.89 3.03 -2.55
CA LYS A 154 3.70 4.26 -2.62
C LYS A 154 3.34 5.24 -1.52
N THR A 155 2.13 5.13 -0.98
CA THR A 155 1.57 6.07 -0.01
C THR A 155 1.71 5.58 1.42
N VAL A 156 1.41 4.30 1.69
CA VAL A 156 1.48 3.67 3.03
C VAL A 156 2.58 2.62 3.18
N GLY A 157 3.46 2.53 2.18
CA GLY A 157 4.62 1.64 2.21
C GLY A 157 5.85 2.26 2.88
N ASP A 158 6.99 1.66 2.59
CA ASP A 158 8.33 1.95 3.11
C ASP A 158 9.06 3.08 2.36
N GLY A 159 8.42 3.69 1.35
CA GLY A 159 9.01 4.74 0.54
C GLY A 159 9.20 6.08 1.27
N PRO A 160 10.18 6.90 0.85
CA PRO A 160 10.35 8.25 1.38
C PRO A 160 9.14 9.13 1.01
N GLY A 161 8.74 10.03 1.92
CA GLY A 161 7.60 10.94 1.70
C GLY A 161 6.21 10.27 1.72
N GLY A 162 6.12 9.01 2.13
CA GLY A 162 4.83 8.35 2.41
C GLY A 162 4.18 8.85 3.71
N ILE A 163 2.91 8.50 3.93
CA ILE A 163 2.13 8.90 5.12
C ILE A 163 2.85 8.50 6.41
N ILE A 164 3.42 7.30 6.45
CA ILE A 164 4.13 6.79 7.64
C ILE A 164 5.37 7.64 7.92
N HIS A 165 6.13 7.98 6.87
CA HIS A 165 7.33 8.80 7.02
C HIS A 165 6.98 10.21 7.53
N CYS A 166 6.02 10.88 6.89
CA CYS A 166 5.60 12.23 7.28
C CYS A 166 4.99 12.24 8.68
N THR A 167 4.16 11.25 9.03
CA THR A 167 3.56 11.16 10.38
C THR A 167 4.64 11.00 11.44
N TRP A 168 5.65 10.16 11.19
CA TRP A 168 6.75 9.96 12.13
C TRP A 168 7.57 11.24 12.34
N LEU A 169 7.79 12.02 11.28
CA LEU A 169 8.55 13.27 11.34
C LEU A 169 7.76 14.43 11.98
N GLU A 170 6.48 14.60 11.64
CA GLU A 170 5.69 15.76 12.06
C GLU A 170 4.99 15.55 13.42
N HIS A 171 4.49 14.34 13.67
CA HIS A 171 3.69 14.02 14.87
C HIS A 171 4.40 13.07 15.84
N GLY A 172 5.58 12.58 15.46
CA GLY A 172 6.43 11.73 16.29
C GLY A 172 6.10 10.24 16.24
N PRO A 173 6.91 9.42 16.95
CA PRO A 173 6.85 7.97 16.86
C PRO A 173 5.57 7.36 17.43
N ASP A 174 5.01 7.94 18.49
CA ASP A 174 3.81 7.40 19.13
C ASP A 174 2.55 7.64 18.29
N ALA A 175 2.42 8.83 17.68
CA ALA A 175 1.34 9.11 16.73
C ALA A 175 1.43 8.22 15.48
N CYS A 176 2.65 7.96 14.99
CA CYS A 176 2.87 7.03 13.88
C CYS A 176 2.43 5.61 14.22
N ARG A 177 2.76 5.12 15.43
CA ARG A 177 2.27 3.82 15.92
C ARG A 177 0.74 3.80 15.95
N ASP A 178 0.12 4.81 16.53
CA ASP A 178 -1.33 4.87 16.69
C ASP A 178 -2.05 4.89 15.33
N PHE A 179 -1.50 5.62 14.35
CA PHE A 179 -1.96 5.60 12.97
C PHE A 179 -1.85 4.19 12.35
N MET A 180 -0.69 3.54 12.46
CA MET A 180 -0.49 2.19 11.88
C MET A 180 -1.42 1.15 12.50
N ASP A 181 -1.67 1.23 13.82
CA ASP A 181 -2.57 0.34 14.53
C ASP A 181 -4.04 0.60 14.14
N ALA A 182 -4.45 1.86 14.09
CA ALA A 182 -5.81 2.25 13.69
C ALA A 182 -6.09 1.82 12.24
N LEU A 183 -5.14 2.06 11.34
CA LEU A 183 -5.24 1.66 9.94
C LEU A 183 -5.46 0.16 9.80
N GLN A 184 -4.64 -0.66 10.44
CA GLN A 184 -4.78 -2.11 10.39
C GLN A 184 -6.13 -2.58 10.96
N GLN A 185 -6.59 -2.01 12.07
CA GLN A 185 -7.88 -2.37 12.68
C GLN A 185 -9.05 -2.09 11.73
N ILE A 186 -9.13 -0.88 11.15
CA ILE A 186 -10.26 -0.52 10.28
C ILE A 186 -10.27 -1.34 8.98
N VAL A 187 -9.11 -1.56 8.37
CA VAL A 187 -9.05 -2.24 7.06
C VAL A 187 -9.22 -3.74 7.21
N ASN A 188 -8.70 -4.33 8.30
CA ASN A 188 -8.88 -5.75 8.57
C ASN A 188 -10.33 -6.05 8.94
N TYR A 189 -10.99 -5.17 9.71
CA TYR A 189 -12.42 -5.31 9.97
C TYR A 189 -13.25 -5.14 8.69
N TRP A 190 -12.89 -4.21 7.81
CA TRP A 190 -13.58 -4.02 6.54
C TRP A 190 -13.42 -5.23 5.60
N VAL A 191 -12.19 -5.74 5.43
CA VAL A 191 -11.93 -6.88 4.54
C VAL A 191 -12.56 -8.18 5.06
N LEU A 192 -12.72 -8.32 6.37
CA LEU A 192 -13.47 -9.44 6.97
C LEU A 192 -14.92 -9.48 6.45
N ASN A 193 -15.54 -8.32 6.24
CA ASN A 193 -16.92 -8.22 5.78
C ASN A 193 -17.06 -8.29 4.25
N VAL A 194 -16.13 -7.68 3.51
CA VAL A 194 -16.17 -7.65 2.03
C VAL A 194 -15.57 -8.90 1.40
N SER A 195 -14.69 -9.59 2.14
CA SER A 195 -13.91 -10.74 1.70
C SER A 195 -12.99 -10.47 0.50
N PHE A 196 -11.97 -11.31 0.38
CA PHE A 196 -11.09 -11.37 -0.78
C PHE A 196 -10.57 -12.79 -0.95
N SER A 197 -10.48 -13.25 -2.19
CA SER A 197 -9.88 -14.53 -2.56
C SER A 197 -9.32 -14.42 -3.96
N VAL A 198 -8.40 -15.33 -4.27
CA VAL A 198 -7.90 -15.56 -5.63
C VAL A 198 -8.15 -17.03 -5.97
N GLY A 199 -8.60 -17.31 -7.19
CA GLY A 199 -8.85 -18.65 -7.68
C GLY A 199 -8.11 -18.95 -8.98
N VAL A 200 -8.19 -20.19 -9.45
CA VAL A 200 -7.58 -20.62 -10.73
C VAL A 200 -8.13 -19.81 -11.91
N GLN A 201 -9.39 -19.36 -11.83
CA GLN A 201 -10.02 -18.54 -12.87
C GLN A 201 -9.30 -17.20 -13.09
N ASP A 202 -8.70 -16.61 -12.04
CA ASP A 202 -7.94 -15.37 -12.15
C ASP A 202 -6.62 -15.55 -12.95
N ALA A 203 -6.17 -16.79 -13.13
CA ALA A 203 -5.00 -17.13 -13.94
C ALA A 203 -5.35 -17.46 -15.41
N ILE A 204 -6.63 -17.60 -15.75
CA ILE A 204 -7.07 -17.94 -17.11
C ILE A 204 -7.10 -16.68 -17.96
N SER A 205 -6.29 -16.65 -19.01
CA SER A 205 -6.24 -15.54 -19.97
C SER A 205 -7.24 -15.72 -21.11
N ASN A 206 -7.67 -14.60 -21.71
CA ASN A 206 -8.53 -14.63 -22.90
C ASN A 206 -7.83 -15.33 -24.08
N ALA A 207 -8.60 -16.06 -24.90
CA ALA A 207 -8.08 -16.80 -26.05
C ALA A 207 -7.27 -15.92 -27.03
N ASP A 208 -7.70 -14.67 -27.25
CA ASP A 208 -6.97 -13.74 -28.11
C ASP A 208 -5.63 -13.32 -27.52
N SER A 209 -5.55 -13.16 -26.19
CA SER A 209 -4.29 -12.87 -25.50
C SER A 209 -3.34 -14.06 -25.61
N VAL A 210 -3.83 -15.29 -25.44
CA VAL A 210 -3.03 -16.52 -25.59
C VAL A 210 -2.49 -16.63 -27.01
N ARG A 211 -3.32 -16.42 -28.04
CA ARG A 211 -2.87 -16.43 -29.44
C ARG A 211 -1.78 -15.39 -29.72
N ARG A 212 -1.92 -14.18 -29.19
CA ARG A 212 -0.88 -13.13 -29.33
C ARG A 212 0.42 -13.54 -28.64
N VAL A 213 0.34 -14.16 -27.46
CA VAL A 213 1.52 -14.68 -26.76
C VAL A 213 2.18 -15.79 -27.58
N GLU A 214 1.42 -16.74 -28.12
CA GLU A 214 1.93 -17.81 -28.98
C GLU A 214 2.59 -17.24 -30.25
N GLN A 215 1.98 -16.24 -30.87
CA GLN A 215 2.56 -15.55 -32.03
C GLN A 215 3.91 -14.90 -31.68
N HIS A 216 3.98 -14.15 -30.58
CA HIS A 216 5.23 -13.52 -30.15
C HIS A 216 6.32 -14.55 -29.80
N ILE A 217 5.94 -15.69 -29.21
CA ILE A 217 6.88 -16.79 -28.93
C ILE A 217 7.41 -17.38 -30.25
N ALA A 218 6.53 -17.60 -31.23
CA ALA A 218 6.93 -18.13 -32.55
C ALA A 218 7.86 -17.17 -33.31
N GLU A 219 7.54 -15.87 -33.31
CA GLU A 219 8.38 -14.82 -33.89
C GLU A 219 9.76 -14.77 -33.23
N ALA A 220 9.82 -14.83 -31.90
CA ALA A 220 11.07 -14.85 -31.16
C ALA A 220 11.90 -16.11 -31.44
N ALA A 221 11.27 -17.28 -31.48
CA ALA A 221 11.94 -18.54 -31.81
C ALA A 221 12.55 -18.52 -33.21
N ALA A 222 11.80 -18.02 -34.21
CA ALA A 222 12.31 -17.86 -35.57
C ALA A 222 13.49 -16.87 -35.63
N ALA A 223 13.43 -15.76 -34.88
CA ALA A 223 14.54 -14.82 -34.81
C ALA A 223 15.82 -15.45 -34.21
N VAL A 224 15.67 -16.28 -33.18
CA VAL A 224 16.79 -17.03 -32.58
C VAL A 224 17.37 -18.04 -33.57
N GLU A 225 16.54 -18.75 -34.32
CA GLU A 225 17.03 -19.72 -35.32
C GLU A 225 17.87 -19.03 -36.41
N VAL A 226 17.44 -17.86 -36.88
CA VAL A 226 18.24 -17.05 -37.81
C VAL A 226 19.58 -16.65 -37.21
N LEU A 227 19.62 -16.29 -35.91
CA LEU A 227 20.87 -15.95 -35.23
C LEU A 227 21.80 -17.17 -35.07
N VAL A 228 21.26 -18.34 -34.73
CA VAL A 228 22.01 -19.60 -34.63
C VAL A 228 22.61 -19.96 -35.99
N GLN A 229 21.83 -19.87 -37.07
CA GLN A 229 22.35 -20.13 -38.42
C GLN A 229 23.44 -19.13 -38.82
N ARG A 230 23.31 -17.85 -38.46
CA ARG A 230 24.35 -16.83 -38.70
C ARG A 230 25.63 -17.11 -37.92
N ALA A 231 25.51 -17.61 -36.69
CA ALA A 231 26.63 -18.01 -35.86
C ALA A 231 27.33 -19.25 -36.41
N GLN A 232 26.59 -20.29 -36.80
CA GLN A 232 27.14 -21.51 -37.41
C GLN A 232 27.87 -21.23 -38.74
N LYS A 233 27.40 -20.24 -39.51
CA LYS A 233 28.04 -19.79 -40.76
C LYS A 233 29.25 -18.86 -40.53
N GLY A 234 29.62 -18.57 -39.29
CA GLY A 234 30.74 -17.68 -38.95
C GLY A 234 30.51 -16.20 -39.30
N THR A 235 29.28 -15.82 -39.64
CA THR A 235 28.91 -14.45 -40.06
C THR A 235 28.48 -13.55 -38.88
N SER A 236 28.41 -14.09 -37.67
CA SER A 236 28.11 -13.31 -36.47
C SER A 236 29.35 -12.53 -36.01
N ARG A 237 29.23 -11.20 -35.91
CA ARG A 237 30.26 -10.35 -35.32
C ARG A 237 30.13 -10.36 -33.80
N GLY A 238 31.21 -10.63 -33.08
CA GLY A 238 31.26 -10.50 -31.63
C GLY A 238 30.97 -9.06 -31.21
N ALA A 239 30.25 -8.89 -30.10
CA ALA A 239 30.15 -7.58 -29.46
C ALA A 239 31.55 -7.16 -28.98
N PRO A 240 31.92 -5.87 -29.05
CA PRO A 240 33.23 -5.44 -28.60
C PRO A 240 33.43 -5.80 -27.11
N GLY A 241 34.45 -6.62 -26.82
CA GLY A 241 34.81 -7.08 -25.47
C GLY A 241 34.45 -8.54 -25.13
N ALA A 242 33.98 -9.34 -26.09
CA ALA A 242 33.76 -10.79 -25.95
C ALA A 242 34.70 -11.60 -26.85
#